data_AF-A0A937THN4-F1
#
_entry.id   AF-A0A937THN4-F1
#
_cell.length_a   1.000
_cell.length_b   1.000
_cell.length_c   1.000
_cell.angle_alpha   90.00
_cell.angle_beta   90.00
_cell.angle_gamma   90.00
#
_symmetry.space_group_name_H-M   'P 1'
#
loop_
_entity.id
_entity.type
_entity.pdbx_description
1 polymer ?
#
loop_
_entity_poly.entity_id
_entity_poly.type
_entity_poly.pdbx_seq_one_letter_code
_entity_poly.pdbx_strand_id
1 'polypeptide(L)'
;MTDFRTYYKQYFQRDLLNFVGQIPIKGNKHYDKQEFNIQYFFLTPNYKYLDIVPVDRQVHFAVALFWTVLIDQVFYSNFRYLYQTFQRKTLYPKFIGNCTAPSLMSSECGHHQHPRRILQAINDHNDKGNRFDFDREIFKMEESENKRERIDYNSILKQSKDVMREEIKDYFENHQPEIDWTEFWEKCKKRYKILNDNIYE
;
A
#
# COMPACT_ATOMS: atom_id res chain seq x y z
N MET A 1 -2.40 -15.33 17.04
CA MET A 1 -2.68 -14.03 16.39
C MET A 1 -1.70 -13.03 16.94
N THR A 2 -0.87 -12.45 16.07
CA THR A 2 0.05 -11.37 16.42
C THR A 2 -0.72 -10.05 16.37
N ASP A 3 -0.59 -9.18 17.37
CA ASP A 3 -1.20 -7.85 17.33
C ASP A 3 -0.49 -6.94 16.31
N PHE A 4 -1.14 -5.83 15.94
CA PHE A 4 -0.61 -4.93 14.91
C PHE A 4 0.74 -4.32 15.26
N ARG A 5 0.98 -3.95 16.53
CA ARG A 5 2.25 -3.35 16.95
C ARG A 5 3.39 -4.33 16.77
N THR A 6 3.21 -5.56 17.26
CA THR A 6 4.21 -6.62 17.11
C THR A 6 4.46 -6.92 15.64
N TYR A 7 3.40 -7.01 14.83
CA TYR A 7 3.54 -7.22 13.39
C TYR A 7 4.35 -6.10 12.71
N TYR A 8 3.98 -4.84 12.96
CA TYR A 8 4.59 -3.68 12.31
C TYR A 8 6.09 -3.60 12.62
N LYS A 9 6.47 -3.80 13.87
CA LYS A 9 7.87 -3.72 14.30
C LYS A 9 8.74 -4.89 13.84
N GLN A 10 8.20 -6.11 13.80
CA GLN A 10 9.02 -7.32 13.61
C GLN A 10 8.95 -7.92 12.21
N TYR A 11 7.83 -7.75 11.51
CA TYR A 11 7.56 -8.51 10.28
C TYR A 11 7.32 -7.65 9.06
N PHE A 12 6.72 -6.46 9.22
CA PHE A 12 6.26 -5.67 8.09
C PHE A 12 7.35 -5.39 7.05
N GLN A 13 8.54 -4.93 7.46
CA GLN A 13 9.62 -4.63 6.53
C GLN A 13 10.08 -5.86 5.74
N ARG A 14 10.23 -7.01 6.40
CA ARG A 14 10.61 -8.26 5.74
C ARG A 14 9.53 -8.72 4.77
N ASP A 15 8.28 -8.70 5.20
CA ASP A 15 7.16 -9.15 4.39
C ASP A 15 6.95 -8.20 3.18
N LEU A 16 7.20 -6.89 3.33
CA LEU A 16 7.21 -5.90 2.24
C LEU A 16 8.32 -6.15 1.23
N LEU A 17 9.55 -6.42 1.68
CA LEU A 17 10.66 -6.73 0.79
C LEU A 17 10.43 -8.06 0.04
N ASN A 18 9.90 -9.08 0.71
CA ASN A 18 9.54 -10.35 0.09
C ASN A 18 8.44 -10.16 -0.96
N PHE A 19 7.38 -9.43 -0.61
CA PHE A 19 6.27 -9.11 -1.51
C PHE A 19 6.77 -8.42 -2.79
N VAL A 20 7.57 -7.36 -2.65
CA VAL A 20 8.06 -6.67 -3.86
C VAL A 20 9.14 -7.46 -4.60
N GLY A 21 9.92 -8.29 -3.91
CA GLY A 21 10.87 -9.19 -4.53
C GLY A 21 10.24 -10.19 -5.51
N GLN A 22 8.94 -10.49 -5.34
CA GLN A 22 8.21 -11.36 -6.27
C GLN A 22 7.70 -10.63 -7.52
N ILE A 23 7.64 -9.31 -7.51
CA ILE A 23 7.05 -8.55 -8.61
C ILE A 23 8.00 -8.59 -9.83
N PRO A 24 7.53 -9.05 -11.02
CA PRO A 24 8.37 -9.15 -12.20
C PRO A 24 8.97 -7.82 -12.61
N ILE A 25 10.30 -7.80 -12.78
CA ILE A 25 11.07 -6.63 -13.18
C ILE A 25 10.55 -6.00 -14.49
N LYS A 26 10.05 -6.83 -15.42
CA LYS A 26 9.54 -6.40 -16.72
C LYS A 26 8.20 -5.64 -16.63
N GLY A 27 7.36 -5.95 -15.63
CA GLY A 27 6.05 -5.30 -15.44
C GLY A 27 6.07 -4.07 -14.51
N ASN A 28 7.18 -3.85 -13.78
CA ASN A 28 7.26 -2.84 -12.72
C ASN A 28 8.04 -1.56 -13.11
N LYS A 29 8.57 -1.46 -14.34
CA LYS A 29 9.61 -0.47 -14.70
C LYS A 29 9.24 0.54 -15.80
N HIS A 30 7.99 0.97 -15.87
CA HIS A 30 7.59 1.95 -16.91
C HIS A 30 7.87 3.43 -16.55
N TYR A 31 8.03 3.81 -15.27
CA TYR A 31 8.01 5.23 -14.86
C TYR A 31 9.25 5.72 -14.13
N ASP A 32 9.74 4.99 -13.11
CA ASP A 32 10.97 5.36 -12.43
C ASP A 32 11.73 4.11 -11.96
N LYS A 33 13.02 4.04 -12.26
CA LYS A 33 13.90 2.94 -11.83
C LYS A 33 14.35 3.11 -10.37
N GLN A 34 14.15 4.29 -9.78
CA GLN A 34 14.59 4.65 -8.44
C GLN A 34 13.45 4.64 -7.41
N GLU A 35 12.18 4.71 -7.85
CA GLU A 35 11.03 4.67 -6.94
C GLU A 35 10.49 3.26 -6.72
N PHE A 36 10.15 2.98 -5.47
CA PHE A 36 9.61 1.71 -5.03
C PHE A 36 8.09 1.70 -5.26
N ASN A 37 7.62 1.08 -6.34
CA ASN A 37 6.22 1.14 -6.76
C ASN A 37 5.47 -0.17 -6.51
N ILE A 38 4.22 -0.07 -6.05
CA ILE A 38 3.27 -1.17 -5.88
C ILE A 38 2.02 -0.84 -6.69
N GLN A 39 1.68 -1.67 -7.67
CA GLN A 39 0.45 -1.56 -8.45
C GLN A 39 -0.73 -2.23 -7.75
N TYR A 40 -1.94 -1.71 -7.99
CA TYR A 40 -3.19 -2.22 -7.40
C TYR A 40 -3.37 -3.72 -7.57
N PHE A 41 -3.11 -4.26 -8.77
CA PHE A 41 -3.37 -5.68 -9.06
C PHE A 41 -2.50 -6.65 -8.26
N PHE A 42 -1.31 -6.25 -7.80
CA PHE A 42 -0.46 -7.11 -6.98
C PHE A 42 -1.07 -7.44 -5.61
N LEU A 43 -2.06 -6.65 -5.18
CA LEU A 43 -2.74 -6.87 -3.92
C LEU A 43 -4.02 -7.70 -4.07
N THR A 44 -4.53 -7.89 -5.29
CA THR A 44 -5.84 -8.53 -5.46
C THR A 44 -5.79 -10.05 -5.23
N PRO A 45 -6.91 -10.65 -4.80
CA PRO A 45 -7.02 -12.10 -4.58
C PRO A 45 -6.76 -12.98 -5.81
N ASN A 46 -6.99 -12.45 -7.01
CA ASN A 46 -6.91 -13.22 -8.24
C ASN A 46 -5.47 -13.56 -8.65
N TYR A 47 -4.47 -12.91 -8.02
CA TYR A 47 -3.06 -13.12 -8.33
C TYR A 47 -2.26 -13.56 -7.10
N LYS A 48 -1.22 -14.34 -7.35
CA LYS A 48 -0.42 -15.02 -6.32
C LYS A 48 0.48 -14.11 -5.48
N TYR A 49 0.66 -12.85 -5.86
CA TYR A 49 1.70 -11.98 -5.28
C TYR A 49 1.58 -11.77 -3.77
N LEU A 50 0.37 -11.57 -3.23
CA LEU A 50 0.19 -11.40 -1.79
C LEU A 50 0.28 -12.73 -1.02
N ASP A 51 0.26 -13.88 -1.70
CA ASP A 51 0.31 -15.21 -1.05
C ASP A 51 1.67 -15.50 -0.41
N ILE A 52 2.73 -14.76 -0.78
CA ILE A 52 4.01 -14.80 -0.08
C ILE A 52 3.94 -14.28 1.35
N VAL A 53 2.95 -13.44 1.65
CA VAL A 53 2.67 -12.99 3.00
C VAL A 53 1.75 -14.02 3.65
N PRO A 54 2.15 -14.61 4.80
CA PRO A 54 1.33 -15.60 5.49
C PRO A 54 -0.08 -15.08 5.79
N VAL A 55 -1.08 -15.95 5.64
CA VAL A 55 -2.52 -15.59 5.70
C VAL A 55 -2.87 -14.83 6.98
N ASP A 56 -2.34 -15.25 8.13
CA ASP A 56 -2.55 -14.62 9.44
C ASP A 56 -1.95 -13.21 9.56
N ARG A 57 -1.08 -12.83 8.61
CA ARG A 57 -0.40 -11.54 8.53
C ARG A 57 -0.90 -10.64 7.41
N GLN A 58 -1.62 -11.15 6.42
CA GLN A 58 -2.07 -10.37 5.25
C GLN A 58 -2.91 -9.15 5.64
N VAL A 59 -3.77 -9.27 6.67
CA VAL A 59 -4.54 -8.13 7.19
C VAL A 59 -3.63 -7.03 7.75
N HIS A 60 -2.61 -7.43 8.52
CA HIS A 60 -1.68 -6.50 9.14
C HIS A 60 -0.77 -5.86 8.09
N PHE A 61 -0.34 -6.63 7.09
CA PHE A 61 0.42 -6.16 5.94
C PHE A 61 -0.33 -5.07 5.18
N ALA A 62 -1.59 -5.33 4.83
CA ALA A 62 -2.40 -4.38 4.07
C ALA A 62 -2.65 -3.08 4.85
N VAL A 63 -2.92 -3.17 6.15
CA VAL A 63 -3.12 -1.99 7.00
C VAL A 63 -1.82 -1.21 7.19
N ALA A 64 -0.68 -1.89 7.36
CA ALA A 64 0.63 -1.23 7.45
C ALA A 64 0.97 -0.51 6.14
N LEU A 65 0.77 -1.18 4.99
CA LEU A 65 0.99 -0.61 3.67
C LEU A 65 0.08 0.60 3.40
N PHE A 66 -1.18 0.54 3.83
CA PHE A 66 -2.10 1.68 3.79
C PHE A 66 -1.52 2.89 4.52
N TRP A 67 -1.01 2.69 5.73
CA TRP A 67 -0.45 3.77 6.54
C TRP A 67 0.85 4.33 5.95
N THR A 68 1.76 3.49 5.48
CA THR A 68 3.01 3.98 4.87
C THR A 68 2.74 4.87 3.66
N VAL A 69 1.82 4.46 2.79
CA VAL A 69 1.44 5.25 1.60
C VAL A 69 0.71 6.53 2.00
N LEU A 70 -0.17 6.48 3.01
CA LEU A 70 -0.84 7.68 3.52
C LEU A 70 0.15 8.70 4.08
N ILE A 71 1.08 8.25 4.93
CA ILE A 71 2.11 9.10 5.55
C ILE A 71 2.98 9.73 4.47
N ASP A 72 3.43 8.93 3.51
CA ASP A 72 4.23 9.39 2.38
C ASP A 72 3.52 10.51 1.59
N GLN A 73 2.25 10.29 1.23
CA GLN A 73 1.46 11.30 0.52
C GLN A 73 1.24 12.58 1.35
N VAL A 74 0.97 12.46 2.65
CA VAL A 74 0.82 13.62 3.54
C VAL A 74 2.13 14.41 3.61
N PHE A 75 3.26 13.72 3.72
CA PHE A 75 4.58 14.35 3.73
C PHE A 75 4.83 15.09 2.42
N TYR A 76 4.64 14.42 1.28
CA TYR A 76 4.85 15.02 -0.03
C TYR A 76 3.99 16.27 -0.26
N SER A 77 2.73 16.24 0.15
CA SER A 77 1.79 17.34 -0.09
C SER A 77 1.99 18.54 0.85
N ASN A 78 2.52 18.35 2.05
CA ASN A 78 2.55 19.41 3.08
C ASN A 78 3.97 19.83 3.47
N PHE A 79 4.94 18.95 3.32
CA PHE A 79 6.32 19.14 3.77
C PHE A 79 7.31 18.85 2.63
N ARG A 80 6.93 19.23 1.40
CA ARG A 80 7.67 18.96 0.16
C ARG A 80 9.15 19.36 0.23
N TYR A 81 9.46 20.44 0.95
CA TYR A 81 10.81 20.97 1.12
C TYR A 81 11.77 20.00 1.83
N LEU A 82 11.26 19.07 2.65
CA LEU A 82 12.05 18.02 3.33
C LEU A 82 11.82 16.62 2.76
N TYR A 83 10.97 16.50 1.74
CA TYR A 83 10.49 15.20 1.26
C TYR A 83 11.61 14.32 0.72
N GLN A 84 12.61 14.89 0.03
CA GLN A 84 13.74 14.11 -0.49
C GLN A 84 14.52 13.42 0.63
N THR A 85 14.72 14.10 1.76
CA THR A 85 15.37 13.52 2.95
C THR A 85 14.51 12.42 3.56
N PHE A 86 13.20 12.68 3.69
CA PHE A 86 12.24 11.69 4.20
C PHE A 86 12.20 10.43 3.32
N GLN A 87 12.09 10.58 2.00
CA GLN A 87 12.03 9.49 1.03
C GLN A 87 13.29 8.61 1.10
N ARG A 88 14.47 9.22 1.19
CA ARG A 88 15.75 8.47 1.30
C ARG A 88 15.86 7.66 2.60
N LYS A 89 15.31 8.17 3.70
CA LYS A 89 15.36 7.51 5.01
C LYS A 89 14.33 6.39 5.15
N THR A 90 13.13 6.59 4.60
CA THR A 90 12.00 5.67 4.81
C THR A 90 11.83 4.66 3.68
N LEU A 91 12.18 5.04 2.45
CA LEU A 91 11.96 4.23 1.24
C LEU A 91 10.52 3.71 1.11
N TYR A 92 9.54 4.49 1.59
CA TYR A 92 8.14 4.08 1.55
C TYR A 92 7.65 3.89 0.11
N PRO A 93 6.91 2.79 -0.15
CA PRO A 93 6.40 2.52 -1.48
C PRO A 93 5.42 3.58 -1.93
N LYS A 94 5.39 3.83 -3.25
CA LYS A 94 4.30 4.52 -3.90
C LYS A 94 3.27 3.50 -4.35
N PHE A 95 2.00 3.79 -4.08
CA PHE A 95 0.90 3.02 -4.60
C PHE A 95 0.44 3.63 -5.92
N ILE A 96 0.46 2.86 -7.00
CA ILE A 96 0.20 3.35 -8.36
C ILE A 96 -0.86 2.51 -9.08
N GLY A 97 -1.46 3.09 -10.11
CA GLY A 97 -2.46 2.40 -10.94
C GLY A 97 -1.82 1.34 -11.82
N ASN A 98 -2.66 0.46 -12.35
CA ASN A 98 -2.20 -0.68 -13.14
C ASN A 98 -1.75 -0.24 -14.53
N CYS A 99 -0.65 -0.84 -15.00
CA CYS A 99 -0.13 -0.56 -16.33
C CYS A 99 -0.78 -1.38 -17.45
N THR A 100 -1.03 -2.66 -17.20
CA THR A 100 -1.57 -3.59 -18.21
C THR A 100 -2.51 -4.65 -17.64
N ALA A 101 -2.95 -4.53 -16.39
CA ALA A 101 -3.77 -5.56 -15.74
C ALA A 101 -5.24 -5.55 -16.22
N PRO A 102 -5.93 -6.70 -16.24
CA PRO A 102 -7.35 -6.84 -16.57
C PRO A 102 -8.26 -6.35 -15.43
N SER A 103 -8.10 -5.10 -15.01
CA SER A 103 -8.97 -4.46 -14.03
C SER A 103 -9.48 -3.13 -14.58
N LEU A 104 -10.78 -2.86 -14.45
CA LEU A 104 -11.53 -1.66 -14.88
C LEU A 104 -10.97 -0.29 -14.46
N MET A 105 -9.87 -0.23 -13.73
CA MET A 105 -9.06 0.98 -13.65
C MET A 105 -8.44 1.20 -15.04
N SER A 106 -9.14 1.92 -15.91
CA SER A 106 -8.62 2.43 -17.19
C SER A 106 -7.17 2.86 -16.99
N SER A 107 -6.21 2.08 -17.49
CA SER A 107 -4.76 2.26 -17.42
C SER A 107 -4.31 3.54 -16.68
N GLU A 108 -4.41 3.57 -15.34
CA GLU A 108 -3.89 4.65 -14.49
C GLU A 108 -2.38 4.41 -14.25
N CYS A 109 -1.72 3.92 -15.29
CA CYS A 109 -0.35 3.46 -15.30
C CYS A 109 0.57 4.60 -14.86
N GLY A 110 1.29 4.40 -13.75
CA GLY A 110 2.18 5.41 -13.16
C GLY A 110 1.47 6.53 -12.38
N HIS A 111 0.13 6.56 -12.32
CA HIS A 111 -0.59 7.55 -11.51
C HIS A 111 -0.67 7.11 -10.05
N HIS A 112 -0.24 7.99 -9.15
CA HIS A 112 -0.36 7.80 -7.71
C HIS A 112 -1.81 7.59 -7.28
N GLN A 113 -2.02 6.52 -6.53
CA GLN A 113 -3.32 6.04 -6.11
C GLN A 113 -3.64 6.44 -4.69
N HIS A 114 -4.93 6.54 -4.43
CA HIS A 114 -5.42 6.80 -3.10
C HIS A 114 -5.10 5.63 -2.14
N PRO A 115 -4.59 5.85 -0.90
CA PRO A 115 -4.18 4.77 -0.01
C PRO A 115 -5.31 3.78 0.29
N ARG A 116 -6.57 4.24 0.40
CA ARG A 116 -7.72 3.36 0.65
C ARG A 116 -7.96 2.32 -0.45
N ARG A 117 -7.48 2.55 -1.68
CA ARG A 117 -7.53 1.56 -2.75
C ARG A 117 -6.72 0.29 -2.41
N ILE A 118 -5.75 0.35 -1.49
CA ILE A 118 -5.06 -0.85 -0.94
C ILE A 118 -6.06 -1.76 -0.23
N LEU A 119 -6.90 -1.19 0.65
CA LEU A 119 -7.90 -1.94 1.42
C LEU A 119 -9.05 -2.45 0.55
N GLN A 120 -9.30 -1.79 -0.59
CA GLN A 120 -10.22 -2.29 -1.62
C GLN A 120 -9.58 -3.45 -2.39
N ALA A 121 -8.32 -3.30 -2.84
CA ALA A 121 -7.63 -4.26 -3.67
C ALA A 121 -7.56 -5.65 -3.02
N ILE A 122 -7.23 -5.73 -1.73
CA ILE A 122 -7.09 -7.01 -1.01
C ILE A 122 -8.36 -7.87 -0.97
N ASN A 123 -9.52 -7.27 -1.28
CA ASN A 123 -10.83 -7.92 -1.32
C ASN A 123 -11.52 -7.80 -2.69
N ASP A 124 -10.81 -7.33 -3.73
CA ASP A 124 -11.35 -7.16 -5.08
C ASP A 124 -11.21 -8.47 -5.87
N HIS A 125 -12.16 -9.39 -5.66
CA HIS A 125 -12.23 -10.68 -6.36
C HIS A 125 -12.73 -10.57 -7.81
N ASN A 126 -13.24 -9.40 -8.19
CA ASN A 126 -13.80 -9.22 -9.51
C ASN A 126 -12.66 -9.14 -10.54
N ASP A 127 -12.52 -10.20 -11.35
CA ASP A 127 -11.78 -10.09 -12.61
C ASP A 127 -12.62 -9.27 -13.58
N LYS A 128 -12.24 -8.02 -13.73
CA LYS A 128 -12.98 -7.04 -14.54
C LYS A 128 -12.52 -7.06 -16.00
N GLY A 129 -11.60 -7.95 -16.36
CA GLY A 129 -11.09 -8.12 -17.70
C GLY A 129 -10.29 -6.92 -18.23
N ASN A 130 -9.69 -7.12 -19.40
CA ASN A 130 -9.18 -6.02 -20.22
C ASN A 130 -10.28 -5.64 -21.22
N ARG A 131 -10.57 -4.34 -21.37
CA ARG A 131 -11.56 -3.83 -22.33
C ARG A 131 -11.19 -4.06 -23.81
N PHE A 132 -9.93 -4.43 -24.07
CA PHE A 132 -9.33 -4.38 -25.41
C PHE A 132 -8.85 -5.74 -25.95
N ASP A 133 -9.37 -6.88 -25.46
CA ASP A 133 -9.03 -8.22 -25.96
C ASP A 133 -7.52 -8.52 -26.08
N PHE A 134 -6.69 -7.90 -25.24
CA PHE A 134 -5.27 -8.26 -25.16
C PHE A 134 -5.12 -9.67 -24.60
N ASP A 135 -4.15 -10.40 -25.16
CA ASP A 135 -3.82 -11.77 -24.74
C ASP A 135 -3.53 -11.82 -23.23
N ARG A 136 -4.41 -12.51 -22.49
CA ARG A 136 -4.30 -12.70 -21.04
C ARG A 136 -3.22 -13.72 -20.67
N GLU A 137 -2.56 -14.34 -21.65
CA GLU A 137 -1.58 -15.41 -21.42
C GLU A 137 -0.47 -15.00 -20.46
N ILE A 138 -0.03 -13.74 -20.52
CA ILE A 138 0.98 -13.19 -19.59
C ILE A 138 0.53 -13.15 -18.12
N PHE A 139 -0.79 -13.12 -17.88
CA PHE A 139 -1.36 -13.07 -16.53
C PHE A 139 -1.85 -14.43 -16.03
N LYS A 140 -2.15 -15.38 -16.92
CA LYS A 140 -2.54 -16.76 -16.54
C LYS A 140 -1.50 -17.42 -15.64
N MET A 141 -0.20 -17.21 -15.92
CA MET A 141 0.89 -17.74 -15.10
C MET A 141 1.00 -17.09 -13.71
N GLU A 142 0.35 -15.94 -13.52
CA GLU A 142 0.39 -15.13 -12.31
C GLU A 142 -0.90 -15.24 -11.48
N GLU A 143 -1.92 -15.91 -12.02
CA GLU A 143 -3.16 -16.22 -11.30
C GLU A 143 -2.84 -17.04 -10.04
N SER A 144 -3.57 -16.74 -8.96
CA SER A 144 -3.45 -17.56 -7.75
C SER A 144 -4.23 -18.85 -7.92
N GLU A 145 -3.59 -19.98 -7.60
CA GLU A 145 -4.27 -21.27 -7.43
C GLU A 145 -5.09 -21.30 -6.11
N ASN A 146 -4.81 -20.37 -5.19
CA ASN A 146 -5.45 -20.29 -3.89
C ASN A 146 -6.60 -19.29 -3.90
N LYS A 147 -7.80 -19.76 -3.55
CA LYS A 147 -8.91 -18.85 -3.28
C LYS A 147 -8.68 -18.15 -1.93
N ARG A 148 -8.17 -16.92 -1.97
CA ARG A 148 -8.04 -16.10 -0.76
C ARG A 148 -9.42 -15.77 -0.20
N GLU A 149 -9.60 -15.94 1.10
CA GLU A 149 -10.83 -15.49 1.78
C GLU A 149 -10.85 -13.97 1.94
N ARG A 150 -12.04 -13.41 2.14
CA ARG A 150 -12.20 -11.98 2.40
C ARG A 150 -11.48 -11.62 3.70
N ILE A 151 -10.62 -10.62 3.63
CA ILE A 151 -9.87 -10.10 4.78
C ILE A 151 -10.69 -9.00 5.45
N ASP A 152 -11.14 -9.21 6.68
CA ASP A 152 -11.69 -8.14 7.52
C ASP A 152 -10.57 -7.33 8.17
N TYR A 153 -10.40 -6.10 7.70
CA TYR A 153 -9.36 -5.19 8.17
C TYR A 153 -9.86 -4.14 9.18
N ASN A 154 -11.17 -4.03 9.46
CA ASN A 154 -11.71 -2.89 10.19
C ASN A 154 -11.16 -2.78 11.62
N SER A 155 -11.09 -3.92 12.31
CA SER A 155 -10.56 -3.97 13.68
C SER A 155 -9.09 -3.56 13.72
N ILE A 156 -8.26 -4.12 12.83
CA ILE A 156 -6.83 -3.83 12.74
C ILE A 156 -6.58 -2.39 12.29
N LEU A 157 -7.37 -1.87 11.35
CA LEU A 157 -7.29 -0.47 10.91
C LEU A 157 -7.62 0.50 12.05
N LYS A 158 -8.57 0.16 12.93
CA LYS A 158 -8.87 0.98 14.11
C LYS A 158 -7.72 0.95 15.11
N GLN A 159 -7.22 -0.22 15.44
CA GLN A 159 -6.13 -0.42 16.41
C GLN A 159 -4.80 0.20 15.96
N SER A 160 -4.50 0.11 14.66
CA SER A 160 -3.25 0.62 14.09
C SER A 160 -3.07 2.13 14.24
N LYS A 161 -4.14 2.92 14.39
CA LYS A 161 -4.06 4.39 14.53
C LYS A 161 -3.12 4.81 15.65
N ASP A 162 -3.30 4.26 16.85
CA ASP A 162 -2.50 4.63 18.01
C ASP A 162 -1.06 4.14 17.83
N VAL A 163 -0.86 2.96 17.24
CA VAL A 163 0.48 2.46 16.92
C VAL A 163 1.19 3.43 15.97
N MET A 164 0.57 3.76 14.84
CA MET A 164 1.16 4.64 13.84
C MET A 164 1.38 6.06 14.35
N ARG A 165 0.53 6.56 15.26
CA ARG A 165 0.77 7.85 15.94
C ARG A 165 2.08 7.83 16.71
N GLU A 166 2.31 6.79 17.52
CA GLU A 166 3.55 6.68 18.30
C GLU A 166 4.77 6.48 17.38
N GLU A 167 4.65 5.74 16.27
CA GLU A 167 5.73 5.59 15.28
C GLU A 167 6.11 6.93 14.64
N ILE A 168 5.11 7.75 14.30
CA ILE A 168 5.30 9.08 13.72
C ILE A 168 5.98 10.00 14.73
N LYS A 169 5.48 10.01 15.97
CA LYS A 169 6.08 10.78 17.06
C LYS A 169 7.55 10.42 17.22
N ASP A 170 7.85 9.14 17.39
CA ASP A 170 9.21 8.63 17.57
C ASP A 170 10.12 9.00 16.38
N TYR A 171 9.64 8.85 15.15
CA TYR A 171 10.40 9.23 13.96
C TYR A 171 10.75 10.72 13.92
N PHE A 172 9.77 11.60 14.16
CA PHE A 172 10.00 13.04 14.10
C PHE A 172 10.88 13.53 15.26
N GLU A 173 10.67 13.03 16.47
CA GLU A 173 11.50 13.38 17.63
C GLU A 173 12.97 12.97 17.44
N ASN A 174 13.24 11.84 16.78
CA ASN A 174 14.60 11.29 16.66
C ASN A 174 15.29 11.50 15.30
N HIS A 175 14.54 11.77 14.23
CA HIS A 175 15.10 11.75 12.87
C HIS A 175 14.78 12.97 12.01
N GLN A 176 13.72 13.72 12.31
CA GLN A 176 13.34 14.95 11.60
C GLN A 176 12.66 15.96 12.55
N PRO A 177 13.38 16.46 13.59
CA PRO A 177 12.79 17.32 14.61
C PRO A 177 12.37 18.70 14.07
N GLU A 178 12.69 19.01 12.82
CA GLU A 178 12.29 20.26 12.15
C GLU A 178 10.78 20.30 11.81
N ILE A 179 10.09 19.17 11.88
CA ILE A 179 8.63 19.06 11.68
C ILE A 179 7.98 18.75 13.02
N ASP A 180 6.96 19.54 13.39
CA ASP A 180 6.11 19.21 14.53
C ASP A 180 5.29 17.95 14.22
N TRP A 181 5.58 16.86 14.94
CA TRP A 181 4.92 15.58 14.78
C TRP A 181 3.41 15.67 15.04
N THR A 182 2.99 16.59 15.91
CA THR A 182 1.57 16.83 16.22
C THR A 182 0.87 17.42 15.00
N GLU A 183 1.46 18.47 14.40
CA GLU A 183 0.94 19.08 13.17
C GLU A 183 0.87 18.06 12.03
N PHE A 184 1.93 17.27 11.85
CA PHE A 184 1.98 16.21 10.86
C PHE A 184 0.85 15.19 11.09
N TRP A 185 0.68 14.72 12.32
CA TRP A 185 -0.36 13.75 12.66
C TRP A 185 -1.77 14.29 12.46
N GLU A 186 -2.03 15.57 12.74
CA GLU A 186 -3.33 16.19 12.44
C GLU A 186 -3.64 16.14 10.93
N LYS A 187 -2.65 16.37 10.07
CA LYS A 187 -2.82 16.25 8.61
C LYS A 187 -3.07 14.79 8.20
N CYS A 188 -2.38 13.83 8.82
CA CYS A 188 -2.67 12.40 8.63
C CYS A 188 -4.09 12.03 9.04
N LYS A 189 -4.57 12.48 10.21
CA LYS A 189 -5.94 12.25 10.68
C LYS A 189 -6.96 12.88 9.75
N LYS A 190 -6.74 14.12 9.30
CA LYS A 190 -7.62 14.79 8.34
C LYS A 190 -7.70 14.01 7.04
N ARG A 191 -6.54 13.59 6.49
CA ARG A 191 -6.49 12.75 5.29
C ARG A 191 -7.24 11.45 5.53
N TYR A 192 -6.90 10.71 6.59
CA TYR A 192 -7.56 9.46 6.99
C TYR A 192 -9.08 9.63 7.07
N LYS A 193 -9.59 10.69 7.71
CA LYS A 193 -11.03 10.96 7.82
C LYS A 193 -11.66 11.11 6.43
N ILE A 194 -11.11 11.97 5.58
CA ILE A 194 -11.57 12.14 4.19
C ILE A 194 -11.59 10.79 3.44
N LEU A 195 -10.55 9.98 3.63
CA LEU A 195 -10.47 8.67 2.97
C LEU A 195 -11.62 7.75 3.40
N ASN A 196 -12.04 7.81 4.67
CA ASN A 196 -13.02 6.88 5.23
C ASN A 196 -14.46 7.39 5.19
N ASP A 197 -14.67 8.72 5.11
CA ASP A 197 -16.00 9.34 5.06
C ASP A 197 -16.56 9.44 3.63
N ASN A 198 -15.71 9.47 2.59
CA ASN A 198 -16.14 9.38 1.20
C ASN A 198 -16.52 7.92 0.86
N ILE A 199 -17.72 7.54 1.29
CA ILE A 199 -18.33 6.20 1.11
C ILE A 199 -19.11 6.10 -0.21
N TYR A 200 -19.28 7.20 -0.93
CA TYR A 200 -20.04 7.25 -2.18
C TYR A 200 -19.38 8.20 -3.18
N GLU A 201 -18.50 7.68 -4.02
CA GLU A 201 -18.18 8.23 -5.35
C GLU A 201 -17.60 7.11 -6.22
#